data_AF-A0AA36JDJ5-F1
#
_entry.id   AF-A0AA36JDJ5-F1
#
_cell.length_a   1.000
_cell.length_b   1.000
_cell.length_c   1.000
_cell.angle_alpha   90.00
_cell.angle_beta   90.00
_cell.angle_gamma   90.00
#
_symmetry.space_group_name_H-M   'P 1'
#
loop_
_entity.id
_entity.type
_entity.pdbx_description
1 polymer ?
#
loop_
_entity_poly.entity_id
_entity_poly.type
_entity_poly.pdbx_seq_one_letter_code
_entity_poly.pdbx_strand_id
1 'polypeptide(L)'
;MNRLLPALLCMGSLAMRPQSETRDPADAETLIDPSDLEDPTAPKLAPFELDVIIDNEEAVLQKYEGRVAGTLLYDVVPEQDSLDSAASAVAADLQERLQKELGTSCVIQKEGTHGKTVKLVMELTGYKLDNVLPPKVAKDLASAMSSLEGAILAVGGVQSVYDDVLSKVKAFLKAKWEEKIPRLVQGKLLENQVEANVVARPCNLKVSPAPVPLPPVAVHEPTTPFETYLRVEIADRLPLARSVNSSLQAADLQNLTQSKYLALIKPKLEEKVARAIREQLGDAFPFQAAAESDSDFGQQSRHSFWLGIRVFNFEEMAALRKVRGETFAGNVQRLFDLLDSLRSCGVPELDGADETIHSSLRHGPLRALHAGFEQKIRNLLGVELQAVSAAIHGNLQKLATEGVCCRSERRSRGGVKPDEVFWVTAEVSDGDTDSTHNGYCPSILVTLNPPCVSEPSSRVGVVALHHRPYTECFNMAALQDFRKAVERTAPLVSTTC
;
A
#
# COMPACT_ATOMS: atom_id res chain seq x y z
N MET A 1 -66.76 15.33 16.75
CA MET A 1 -67.52 14.70 15.64
C MET A 1 -66.69 13.55 15.08
N ASN A 2 -67.25 12.34 15.14
CA ASN A 2 -67.10 11.17 14.26
C ASN A 2 -65.82 11.05 13.41
N ARG A 3 -64.92 10.10 13.66
CA ARG A 3 -64.99 8.62 13.47
C ARG A 3 -64.34 8.19 12.13
N LEU A 4 -63.55 7.12 12.25
CA LEU A 4 -63.25 6.06 11.26
C LEU A 4 -62.03 6.21 10.33
N LEU A 5 -61.02 5.40 10.64
CA LEU A 5 -60.28 4.58 9.67
C LEU A 5 -61.25 3.64 8.91
N PRO A 6 -60.90 3.26 7.67
CA PRO A 6 -60.55 1.86 7.46
C PRO A 6 -59.36 1.62 6.51
N ALA A 7 -58.89 0.38 6.56
CA ALA A 7 -57.76 -0.21 5.86
C ALA A 7 -58.16 -0.94 4.54
N LEU A 8 -57.13 -1.56 3.92
CA LEU A 8 -57.12 -2.55 2.79
C LEU A 8 -57.13 -1.96 1.36
N LEU A 9 -56.44 -2.49 0.33
CA LEU A 9 -55.47 -3.57 0.11
C LEU A 9 -54.97 -3.49 -1.38
N CYS A 10 -53.73 -3.94 -1.59
CA CYS A 10 -53.24 -4.76 -2.71
C CYS A 10 -53.02 -4.25 -4.15
N MET A 11 -52.00 -4.91 -4.75
CA MET A 11 -51.59 -5.04 -6.16
C MET A 11 -50.54 -3.98 -6.58
N GLY A 12 -49.27 -4.28 -6.81
CA GLY A 12 -48.61 -5.52 -7.23
C GLY A 12 -47.83 -5.20 -8.51
N SER A 13 -46.50 -5.26 -8.51
CA SER A 13 -45.67 -5.42 -9.72
C SER A 13 -44.20 -5.69 -9.37
N LEU A 14 -43.79 -6.94 -9.64
CA LEU A 14 -42.54 -7.34 -10.29
C LEU A 14 -41.22 -7.00 -9.59
N ALA A 15 -40.87 -7.82 -8.59
CA ALA A 15 -39.48 -8.10 -8.27
C ALA A 15 -38.92 -9.07 -9.33
N MET A 16 -38.06 -8.56 -10.23
CA MET A 16 -37.19 -9.41 -11.04
C MET A 16 -36.12 -10.03 -10.14
N ARG A 17 -36.13 -11.36 -10.07
CA ARG A 17 -34.99 -12.18 -9.66
C ARG A 17 -33.86 -12.04 -10.70
N PRO A 18 -32.61 -11.83 -10.29
CA PRO A 18 -31.48 -12.35 -11.05
C PRO A 18 -31.32 -13.82 -10.70
N GLN A 19 -31.33 -14.63 -11.76
CA GLN A 19 -31.08 -16.07 -11.72
C GLN A 19 -29.68 -16.37 -11.21
N SER A 20 -29.62 -17.41 -10.40
CA SER A 20 -28.45 -18.20 -10.07
C SER A 20 -27.74 -18.68 -11.34
N GLU A 21 -26.51 -18.23 -11.56
CA GLU A 21 -25.53 -18.99 -12.32
C GLU A 21 -24.60 -19.70 -11.33
N THR A 22 -24.80 -21.01 -11.29
CA THR A 22 -23.89 -22.03 -10.76
C THR A 22 -22.47 -21.83 -11.27
N ARG A 23 -21.55 -21.51 -10.36
CA ARG A 23 -20.13 -21.82 -10.49
C ARG A 23 -19.78 -22.90 -9.48
N ASP A 24 -19.14 -23.95 -9.97
CA ASP A 24 -18.65 -25.09 -9.22
C ASP A 24 -17.81 -24.67 -7.99
N PRO A 25 -18.01 -25.30 -6.82
CA PRO A 25 -17.12 -25.16 -5.68
C PRO A 25 -16.05 -26.24 -5.80
N ALA A 26 -15.03 -25.96 -6.59
CA ALA A 26 -13.77 -26.66 -6.50
C ALA A 26 -12.70 -25.59 -6.34
N ASP A 27 -11.95 -25.71 -5.24
CA ASP A 27 -10.81 -24.91 -4.82
C ASP A 27 -11.10 -23.87 -3.72
N ALA A 28 -10.33 -24.01 -2.65
CA ALA A 28 -10.20 -23.19 -1.45
C ALA A 28 -11.10 -23.54 -0.24
N GLU A 29 -10.83 -24.70 0.38
CA GLU A 29 -10.86 -24.80 1.85
C GLU A 29 -9.66 -25.63 2.35
N THR A 30 -8.46 -25.05 2.32
CA THR A 30 -7.55 -25.24 3.45
C THR A 30 -8.02 -24.28 4.54
N LEU A 31 -9.10 -24.67 5.20
CA LEU A 31 -9.49 -24.15 6.50
C LEU A 31 -8.31 -24.39 7.43
N ILE A 32 -7.52 -23.35 7.66
CA ILE A 32 -6.66 -23.28 8.84
C ILE A 32 -7.65 -23.26 10.01
N ASP A 33 -7.57 -24.29 10.84
CA ASP A 33 -8.41 -24.45 12.01
C ASP A 33 -8.16 -23.26 12.97
N PRO A 34 -9.16 -22.42 13.30
CA PRO A 34 -9.03 -21.37 14.30
C PRO A 34 -8.54 -21.90 15.67
N SER A 35 -8.76 -23.19 15.93
CA SER A 35 -8.30 -23.91 17.12
C SER A 35 -6.77 -24.01 17.23
N ASP A 36 -6.04 -23.92 16.12
CA ASP A 36 -4.56 -23.91 16.12
C ASP A 36 -3.99 -22.58 16.67
N LEU A 37 -4.86 -21.60 17.01
CA LEU A 37 -4.49 -20.26 17.46
C LEU A 37 -5.21 -19.78 18.73
N GLU A 38 -6.18 -20.51 19.27
CA GLU A 38 -6.93 -20.05 20.47
C GLU A 38 -6.24 -20.32 21.81
N ASP A 39 -5.09 -21.01 21.83
CA ASP A 39 -4.31 -21.15 23.06
C ASP A 39 -2.82 -20.81 22.86
N PRO A 40 -2.36 -19.62 23.30
CA PRO A 40 -0.93 -19.28 23.31
C PRO A 40 -0.09 -20.21 24.21
N THR A 41 -0.71 -21.19 24.88
CA THR A 41 -0.03 -22.20 25.70
C THR A 41 0.27 -23.52 25.00
N ALA A 42 -0.14 -23.74 23.74
CA ALA A 42 0.13 -25.00 23.02
C ALA A 42 0.35 -24.86 21.50
N PRO A 43 1.34 -24.09 21.02
CA PRO A 43 1.64 -23.99 19.60
C PRO A 43 1.92 -25.35 18.92
N LYS A 44 1.42 -25.48 17.68
CA LYS A 44 1.75 -26.56 16.74
C LYS A 44 2.79 -26.07 15.74
N LEU A 45 3.89 -26.81 15.60
CA LEU A 45 4.88 -26.55 14.56
C LEU A 45 4.50 -27.28 13.28
N ALA A 46 4.79 -26.65 12.14
CA ALA A 46 4.79 -27.37 10.87
C ALA A 46 5.82 -28.52 10.93
N PRO A 47 5.52 -29.68 10.34
CA PRO A 47 6.43 -30.82 10.36
C PRO A 47 7.79 -30.48 9.71
N PHE A 48 8.85 -31.09 10.21
CA PHE A 48 10.21 -30.99 9.67
C PHE A 48 10.90 -32.34 9.64
N GLU A 49 11.84 -32.49 8.71
CA GLU A 49 12.55 -33.75 8.46
C GLU A 49 13.82 -33.83 9.30
N LEU A 50 14.14 -35.02 9.78
CA LEU A 50 15.36 -35.35 10.51
C LEU A 50 16.05 -36.50 9.78
N ASP A 51 17.28 -36.26 9.35
CA ASP A 51 18.20 -37.31 8.93
C ASP A 51 18.98 -37.78 10.15
N VAL A 52 18.78 -39.03 10.56
CA VAL A 52 19.57 -39.69 11.61
C VAL A 52 20.60 -40.58 10.90
N ILE A 53 21.85 -40.14 10.88
CA ILE A 53 22.97 -40.85 10.28
C ILE A 53 23.61 -41.72 11.35
N ILE A 54 23.47 -43.03 11.25
CA ILE A 54 23.97 -43.98 12.24
C ILE A 54 25.47 -44.23 11.99
N ASP A 55 26.29 -43.96 12.99
CA ASP A 55 27.74 -44.16 12.90
C ASP A 55 28.11 -45.64 13.16
N ASN A 56 27.40 -46.28 14.09
CA ASN A 56 27.58 -47.69 14.45
C ASN A 56 26.28 -48.50 14.28
N GLU A 57 26.14 -49.09 13.10
CA GLU A 57 24.98 -49.90 12.70
C GLU A 57 24.80 -51.18 13.54
N GLU A 58 25.91 -51.83 13.90
CA GLU A 58 25.88 -53.06 14.71
C GLU A 58 25.28 -52.80 16.10
N ALA A 59 25.62 -51.67 16.72
CA ALA A 59 25.08 -51.29 18.03
C ALA A 59 23.55 -51.06 17.97
N VAL A 60 23.06 -50.48 16.88
CA VAL A 60 21.62 -50.25 16.66
C VAL A 60 20.89 -51.58 16.49
N LEU A 61 21.41 -52.47 15.65
CA LEU A 61 20.78 -53.76 15.37
C LEU A 61 20.84 -54.70 16.58
N GLN A 62 21.92 -54.66 17.35
CA GLN A 62 22.02 -55.37 18.62
C GLN A 62 20.98 -54.89 19.63
N LYS A 63 20.76 -53.57 19.71
CA LYS A 63 19.84 -52.98 20.68
C LYS A 63 18.36 -53.19 20.32
N TYR A 64 18.00 -52.96 19.07
CA TYR A 64 16.58 -52.93 18.66
C TYR A 64 16.10 -54.24 18.04
N GLU A 65 16.99 -55.08 17.52
CA GLU A 65 16.63 -56.41 16.99
C GLU A 65 17.20 -57.58 17.81
N GLY A 66 18.06 -57.31 18.79
CA GLY A 66 18.72 -58.36 19.59
C GLY A 66 19.74 -59.18 18.80
N ARG A 67 20.17 -58.73 17.62
CA ARG A 67 21.05 -59.47 16.71
C ARG A 67 22.50 -59.02 16.84
N VAL A 68 23.42 -59.95 17.03
CA VAL A 68 24.87 -59.70 17.03
C VAL A 68 25.42 -60.08 15.65
N ALA A 69 26.28 -59.23 15.08
CA ALA A 69 27.07 -59.59 13.89
C ALA A 69 27.82 -60.90 14.16
N GLY A 70 27.53 -61.94 13.38
CA GLY A 70 28.05 -63.30 13.57
C GLY A 70 26.99 -64.39 13.83
N THR A 71 25.70 -64.05 13.91
CA THR A 71 24.64 -65.06 13.77
C THR A 71 24.38 -65.35 12.29
N LEU A 72 24.39 -66.65 11.91
CA LEU A 72 24.19 -67.22 10.56
C LEU A 72 23.06 -66.63 9.68
N LEU A 73 22.18 -65.79 10.25
CA LEU A 73 21.08 -65.09 9.57
C LEU A 73 21.51 -63.78 8.89
N TYR A 74 22.65 -63.18 9.27
CA TYR A 74 23.15 -61.93 8.66
C TYR A 74 23.66 -62.13 7.23
N ASP A 75 24.10 -63.33 6.87
CA ASP A 75 24.58 -63.65 5.53
C ASP A 75 23.44 -63.77 4.48
N VAL A 76 22.18 -63.71 4.91
CA VAL A 76 20.99 -64.02 4.08
C VAL A 76 20.07 -62.81 3.89
N VAL A 77 20.17 -61.78 4.73
CA VAL A 77 19.32 -60.57 4.66
C VAL A 77 20.18 -59.39 4.18
N PRO A 78 19.79 -58.67 3.12
CA PRO A 78 20.51 -57.47 2.68
C PRO A 78 20.62 -56.44 3.81
N GLU A 79 21.79 -55.81 4.00
CA GLU A 79 22.04 -54.78 5.03
C GLU A 79 20.97 -53.67 5.06
N GLN A 80 20.37 -53.36 3.91
CA GLN A 80 19.28 -52.38 3.79
C GLN A 80 17.96 -52.83 4.46
N ASP A 81 17.64 -54.13 4.48
CA ASP A 81 16.38 -54.63 5.04
C ASP A 81 16.42 -54.71 6.58
N SER A 82 17.61 -54.86 7.18
CA SER A 82 17.79 -54.90 8.64
C SER A 82 17.70 -53.53 9.29
N LEU A 83 18.36 -52.50 8.72
CA LEU A 83 18.28 -51.16 9.27
C LEU A 83 16.88 -50.55 9.11
N ASP A 84 16.16 -50.91 8.05
CA ASP A 84 14.79 -50.47 7.80
C ASP A 84 13.81 -51.01 8.86
N SER A 85 14.01 -52.24 9.30
CA SER A 85 13.26 -52.86 10.41
C SER A 85 13.56 -52.18 11.76
N ALA A 86 14.85 -51.94 12.07
CA ALA A 86 15.25 -51.26 13.30
C ALA A 86 14.86 -49.77 13.34
N ALA A 87 14.79 -49.09 12.19
CA ALA A 87 14.45 -47.66 12.08
C ALA A 87 13.08 -47.31 12.68
N SER A 88 12.09 -48.19 12.55
CA SER A 88 10.76 -47.99 13.14
C SER A 88 10.80 -48.05 14.67
N ALA A 89 11.63 -48.95 15.23
CA ALA A 89 11.84 -49.06 16.67
C ALA A 89 12.64 -47.86 17.23
N VAL A 90 13.64 -47.38 16.47
CA VAL A 90 14.37 -46.14 16.77
C VAL A 90 13.40 -44.94 16.82
N ALA A 91 12.51 -44.81 15.83
CA ALA A 91 11.52 -43.73 15.80
C ALA A 91 10.57 -43.77 17.02
N ALA A 92 10.07 -44.96 17.37
CA ALA A 92 9.18 -45.14 18.52
C ALA A 92 9.86 -44.86 19.87
N ASP A 93 11.09 -45.36 20.08
CA ASP A 93 11.87 -45.13 21.31
C ASP A 93 12.28 -43.65 21.44
N LEU A 94 12.64 -42.99 20.33
CA LEU A 94 12.89 -41.55 20.30
C LEU A 94 11.64 -40.75 20.66
N GLN A 95 10.48 -41.14 20.14
CA GLN A 95 9.21 -40.46 20.41
C GLN A 95 8.89 -40.49 21.90
N GLU A 96 8.90 -41.66 22.53
CA GLU A 96 8.59 -41.82 23.96
C GLU A 96 9.54 -40.97 24.84
N ARG A 97 10.83 -40.95 24.49
CA ARG A 97 11.85 -40.24 25.27
C ARG A 97 11.79 -38.74 25.11
N LEU A 98 11.63 -38.25 23.89
CA LEU A 98 11.48 -36.81 23.64
C LEU A 98 10.19 -36.28 24.27
N GLN A 99 9.09 -37.05 24.22
CA GLN A 99 7.87 -36.67 24.95
C GLN A 99 8.12 -36.52 26.45
N LYS A 100 8.86 -37.46 27.06
CA LYS A 100 9.19 -37.43 28.49
C LYS A 100 10.12 -36.29 28.88
N GLU A 101 11.09 -35.96 28.03
CA GLU A 101 12.08 -34.90 28.32
C GLU A 101 11.53 -33.50 28.05
N LEU A 102 10.84 -33.32 26.93
CA LEU A 102 10.28 -32.03 26.55
C LEU A 102 8.96 -31.72 27.28
N GLY A 103 8.28 -32.75 27.77
CA GLY A 103 6.93 -32.63 28.34
C GLY A 103 5.90 -32.19 27.29
N THR A 104 6.14 -32.52 26.02
CA THR A 104 5.34 -32.09 24.86
C THR A 104 4.83 -33.29 24.08
N SER A 105 3.72 -33.13 23.36
CA SER A 105 3.28 -34.15 22.40
C SER A 105 4.18 -34.10 21.17
N CYS A 106 4.77 -35.25 20.84
CA CYS A 106 5.67 -35.41 19.72
C CYS A 106 5.23 -36.63 18.93
N VAL A 107 5.12 -36.52 17.61
CA VAL A 107 4.91 -37.65 16.71
C VAL A 107 6.15 -37.75 15.84
N ILE A 108 6.77 -38.92 15.82
CA ILE A 108 7.93 -39.22 14.97
C ILE A 108 7.54 -40.36 14.05
N GLN A 109 7.56 -40.11 12.75
CA GLN A 109 7.27 -41.10 11.73
C GLN A 109 8.53 -41.39 10.92
N LYS A 110 8.79 -42.66 10.65
CA LYS A 110 9.82 -43.08 9.70
C LYS A 110 9.29 -42.85 8.29
N GLU A 111 10.02 -42.10 7.48
CA GLU A 111 9.72 -41.98 6.04
C GLU A 111 10.48 -43.01 5.20
N GLY A 112 11.68 -43.39 5.62
CA GLY A 112 12.46 -44.39 4.92
C GLY A 112 13.88 -44.49 5.43
N THR A 113 14.64 -45.38 4.80
CA THR A 113 16.07 -45.56 5.06
C THR A 113 16.86 -45.48 3.76
N HIS A 114 18.06 -44.92 3.83
CA HIS A 114 18.98 -44.86 2.70
C HIS A 114 20.42 -45.06 3.18
N GLY A 115 20.96 -46.27 2.98
CA GLY A 115 22.22 -46.66 3.58
C GLY A 115 22.12 -46.56 5.10
N LYS A 116 23.06 -45.86 5.74
CA LYS A 116 23.08 -45.63 7.20
C LYS A 116 22.16 -44.50 7.69
N THR A 117 21.45 -43.85 6.79
CA THR A 117 20.58 -42.72 7.14
C THR A 117 19.15 -43.18 7.31
N VAL A 118 18.60 -42.95 8.51
CA VAL A 118 17.17 -43.09 8.81
C VAL A 118 16.52 -41.72 8.65
N LYS A 119 15.52 -41.63 7.77
CA LYS A 119 14.73 -40.41 7.55
C LYS A 119 13.50 -40.44 8.42
N LEU A 120 13.37 -39.43 9.27
CA LEU A 120 12.25 -39.25 10.17
C LEU A 120 11.53 -37.93 9.85
N VAL A 121 10.22 -37.91 10.00
CA VAL A 121 9.41 -36.68 10.06
C VAL A 121 8.93 -36.50 11.48
N MET A 122 9.11 -35.30 12.01
CA MET A 122 8.74 -34.96 13.36
C MET A 122 7.69 -33.85 13.37
N GLU A 123 6.63 -34.08 14.14
CA GLU A 123 5.60 -33.11 14.45
C GLU A 123 5.59 -32.83 15.95
N LEU A 124 5.63 -31.55 16.33
CA LEU A 124 5.64 -31.09 17.71
C LEU A 124 4.38 -30.28 18.00
N THR A 125 3.63 -30.69 19.02
CA THR A 125 2.43 -30.00 19.50
C THR A 125 2.48 -29.81 21.01
N GLY A 126 1.85 -28.73 21.51
CA GLY A 126 1.77 -28.47 22.94
C GLY A 126 3.10 -28.09 23.59
N TYR A 127 4.03 -27.50 22.83
CA TYR A 127 5.29 -27.03 23.40
C TYR A 127 5.15 -25.65 24.01
N LYS A 128 5.90 -25.39 25.08
CA LYS A 128 5.96 -24.05 25.67
C LYS A 128 7.10 -23.24 25.06
N LEU A 129 6.98 -21.91 25.01
CA LEU A 129 8.01 -21.05 24.43
C LEU A 129 9.34 -21.10 25.22
N ASP A 130 9.29 -21.33 26.54
CA ASP A 130 10.47 -21.53 27.39
C ASP A 130 11.18 -22.86 27.10
N ASN A 131 10.54 -23.80 26.41
CA ASN A 131 11.20 -25.00 25.89
C ASN A 131 12.15 -24.68 24.73
N VAL A 132 12.11 -23.51 24.10
CA VAL A 132 12.94 -23.21 22.92
C VAL A 132 13.67 -21.87 23.01
N LEU A 133 13.14 -20.93 23.78
CA LEU A 133 13.72 -19.60 24.00
C LEU A 133 14.14 -19.40 25.46
N PRO A 134 15.08 -18.49 25.73
CA PRO A 134 15.37 -18.07 27.10
C PRO A 134 14.08 -17.58 27.81
N PRO A 135 13.86 -17.88 29.10
CA PRO A 135 12.59 -17.61 29.79
C PRO A 135 12.09 -16.17 29.69
N LYS A 136 13.01 -15.19 29.72
CA LYS A 136 12.68 -13.77 29.53
C LYS A 136 12.13 -13.49 28.14
N VAL A 137 12.82 -13.97 27.10
CA VAL A 137 12.42 -13.80 25.68
C VAL A 137 11.10 -14.52 25.41
N ALA A 138 10.91 -15.72 25.96
CA ALA A 138 9.67 -16.49 25.85
C ALA A 138 8.47 -15.71 26.42
N LYS A 139 8.63 -15.11 27.61
CA LYS A 139 7.60 -14.30 28.26
C LYS A 139 7.28 -13.04 27.47
N ASP A 140 8.31 -12.32 27.02
CA ASP A 140 8.16 -11.07 26.28
C ASP A 140 7.48 -11.32 24.93
N LEU A 141 7.85 -12.39 24.22
CA LEU A 141 7.22 -12.83 22.96
C LEU A 141 5.74 -13.19 23.15
N ALA A 142 5.41 -14.00 24.18
CA ALA A 142 4.01 -14.36 24.47
C ALA A 142 3.15 -13.13 24.77
N SER A 143 3.67 -12.22 25.59
CA SER A 143 2.96 -10.99 25.97
C SER A 143 2.74 -10.05 24.78
N ALA A 144 3.71 -9.98 23.87
CA ALA A 144 3.59 -9.17 22.66
C ALA A 144 2.52 -9.76 21.72
N MET A 145 2.56 -11.07 21.48
CA MET A 145 1.60 -11.76 20.62
C MET A 145 0.17 -11.70 21.15
N SER A 146 -0.04 -11.91 22.46
CA SER A 146 -1.38 -11.81 23.06
C SER A 146 -1.97 -10.40 22.98
N SER A 147 -1.12 -9.38 22.85
CA SER A 147 -1.55 -7.98 22.75
C SER A 147 -1.70 -7.50 21.30
N LEU A 148 -1.14 -8.22 20.33
CA LEU A 148 -1.03 -7.80 18.94
C LEU A 148 -2.39 -7.69 18.25
N GLU A 149 -3.24 -8.72 18.40
CA GLU A 149 -4.56 -8.74 17.78
C GLU A 149 -5.42 -7.56 18.25
N GLY A 150 -5.45 -7.30 19.57
CA GLY A 150 -6.17 -6.17 20.14
C GLY A 150 -5.65 -4.81 19.66
N ALA A 151 -4.33 -4.66 19.49
CA ALA A 151 -3.74 -3.44 18.94
C ALA A 151 -4.11 -3.24 17.47
N ILE A 152 -4.08 -4.30 16.66
CA ILE A 152 -4.46 -4.27 15.23
C ILE A 152 -5.94 -3.92 15.06
N LEU A 153 -6.82 -4.53 15.86
CA LEU A 153 -8.26 -4.20 15.86
C LEU A 153 -8.52 -2.75 16.25
N ALA A 154 -7.76 -2.22 17.20
CA ALA A 154 -7.90 -0.85 17.67
C ALA A 154 -7.43 0.21 16.66
N VAL A 155 -6.51 -0.15 15.77
CA VAL A 155 -6.05 0.72 14.66
C VAL A 155 -6.98 0.58 13.44
N GLY A 156 -7.38 -0.65 13.10
CA GLY A 156 -8.24 -0.94 11.95
C GLY A 156 -7.58 -0.68 10.58
N GLY A 157 -8.01 -1.39 9.54
CA GLY A 157 -7.47 -1.23 8.18
C GLY A 157 -6.06 -1.79 7.98
N VAL A 158 -5.54 -2.55 8.96
CA VAL A 158 -4.23 -3.22 8.95
C VAL A 158 -4.34 -4.70 9.33
N GLN A 159 -5.52 -5.32 9.13
CA GLN A 159 -5.77 -6.72 9.50
C GLN A 159 -4.78 -7.70 8.84
N SER A 160 -4.38 -7.43 7.60
CA SER A 160 -3.39 -8.25 6.88
C SER A 160 -2.02 -8.30 7.57
N VAL A 161 -1.72 -7.35 8.46
CA VAL A 161 -0.47 -7.31 9.23
C VAL A 161 -0.44 -8.41 10.29
N TYR A 162 -1.59 -8.79 10.85
CA TYR A 162 -1.64 -9.83 11.88
C TYR A 162 -1.15 -11.16 11.32
N ASP A 163 -1.67 -11.57 10.17
CA ASP A 163 -1.32 -12.83 9.53
C ASP A 163 0.16 -12.86 9.09
N ASP A 164 0.67 -11.74 8.58
CA ASP A 164 2.08 -11.60 8.20
C ASP A 164 3.02 -11.73 9.42
N VAL A 165 2.74 -11.00 10.50
CA VAL A 165 3.54 -11.06 11.73
C VAL A 165 3.45 -12.46 12.36
N LEU A 166 2.25 -13.06 12.40
CA LEU A 166 2.05 -14.40 12.90
C LEU A 166 2.84 -15.44 12.11
N SER A 167 2.84 -15.32 10.77
CA SER A 167 3.64 -16.18 9.90
C SER A 167 5.14 -16.08 10.21
N LYS A 168 5.66 -14.85 10.39
CA LYS A 168 7.06 -14.60 10.75
C LYS A 168 7.43 -15.16 12.11
N VAL A 169 6.56 -15.03 13.10
CA VAL A 169 6.76 -15.63 14.43
C VAL A 169 6.78 -17.16 14.35
N LYS A 170 5.87 -17.77 13.59
CA LYS A 170 5.86 -19.23 13.36
C LYS A 170 7.14 -19.69 12.67
N ALA A 171 7.61 -18.98 11.65
CA ALA A 171 8.86 -19.27 10.95
C ALA A 171 10.08 -19.16 11.88
N PHE A 172 10.14 -18.11 12.70
CA PHE A 172 11.18 -17.93 13.71
C PHE A 172 11.22 -19.08 14.73
N LEU A 173 10.06 -19.47 15.28
CA LEU A 173 9.97 -20.59 16.22
C LEU A 173 10.37 -21.91 15.57
N LYS A 174 9.96 -22.15 14.32
CA LYS A 174 10.38 -23.31 13.56
C LYS A 174 11.89 -23.38 13.41
N ALA A 175 12.54 -22.29 12.99
CA ALA A 175 14.00 -22.25 12.86
C ALA A 175 14.70 -22.53 14.20
N LYS A 176 14.15 -22.04 15.32
CA LYS A 176 14.70 -22.31 16.66
C LYS A 176 14.56 -23.77 17.09
N TRP A 177 13.47 -24.43 16.71
CA TRP A 177 13.29 -25.86 16.94
C TRP A 177 14.16 -26.72 16.03
N GLU A 178 14.31 -26.36 14.75
CA GLU A 178 15.22 -27.03 13.82
C GLU A 178 16.69 -26.94 14.28
N GLU A 179 17.08 -25.88 15.00
CA GLU A 179 18.39 -25.78 15.64
C GLU A 179 18.50 -26.68 16.90
N LYS A 180 17.43 -26.77 17.69
CA LYS A 180 17.45 -27.45 19.00
C LYS A 180 17.26 -28.97 18.92
N ILE A 181 16.33 -29.44 18.10
CA ILE A 181 15.93 -30.85 18.04
C ILE A 181 17.07 -31.79 17.65
N PRO A 182 17.90 -31.51 16.62
CA PRO A 182 18.99 -32.42 16.27
C PRO A 182 19.92 -32.71 17.44
N ARG A 183 20.24 -31.70 18.26
CA ARG A 183 21.09 -31.86 19.44
C ARG A 183 20.43 -32.71 20.53
N LEU A 184 19.12 -32.54 20.72
CA LEU A 184 18.36 -33.35 21.68
C LEU A 184 18.27 -34.81 21.24
N VAL A 185 17.91 -35.04 19.97
CA VAL A 185 17.82 -36.39 19.38
C VAL A 185 19.17 -37.08 19.45
N GLN A 186 20.25 -36.40 19.05
CA GLN A 186 21.60 -36.93 19.14
C GLN A 186 21.99 -37.29 20.58
N GLY A 187 21.70 -36.41 21.54
CA GLY A 187 21.92 -36.69 22.96
C GLY A 187 21.18 -37.93 23.45
N LYS A 188 19.92 -38.11 23.04
CA LYS A 188 19.11 -39.28 23.41
C LYS A 188 19.50 -40.58 22.74
N LEU A 189 20.00 -40.53 21.51
CA LEU A 189 20.59 -41.68 20.86
C LEU A 189 21.89 -42.07 21.57
N LEU A 190 22.73 -41.10 21.94
CA LEU A 190 23.99 -41.35 22.64
C LEU A 190 23.79 -41.92 24.05
N GLU A 191 22.84 -41.39 24.83
CA GLU A 191 22.42 -41.97 26.13
C GLU A 191 22.03 -43.45 26.01
N ASN A 192 21.61 -43.83 24.81
CA ASN A 192 21.17 -45.16 24.43
C ASN A 192 22.26 -46.00 23.73
N GLN A 193 23.53 -45.58 23.77
CA GLN A 193 24.65 -46.28 23.12
C GLN A 193 24.52 -46.35 21.59
N VAL A 194 23.70 -45.48 20.99
CA VAL A 194 23.60 -45.31 19.54
C VAL A 194 24.36 -44.05 19.17
N GLU A 195 25.55 -44.23 18.60
CA GLU A 195 26.30 -43.13 18.01
C GLU A 195 25.66 -42.76 16.67
N ALA A 196 25.16 -41.53 16.59
CA ALA A 196 24.54 -41.00 15.39
C ALA A 196 24.78 -39.50 15.28
N ASN A 197 24.85 -39.03 14.04
CA ASN A 197 24.77 -37.61 13.71
C ASN A 197 23.36 -37.27 13.22
N VAL A 198 22.77 -36.20 13.73
CA VAL A 198 21.40 -35.81 13.40
C VAL A 198 21.40 -34.47 12.70
N VAL A 199 20.72 -34.39 11.55
CA VAL A 199 20.60 -33.17 10.76
C VAL A 199 19.12 -32.88 10.52
N ALA A 200 18.65 -31.68 10.89
CA ALA A 200 17.32 -31.21 10.50
C ALA A 200 17.36 -30.66 9.06
N ARG A 201 16.33 -30.99 8.27
CA ARG A 201 16.10 -30.41 6.95
C ARG A 201 14.68 -29.81 6.88
N PRO A 202 14.50 -28.69 6.16
CA PRO A 202 13.17 -28.20 5.85
C PRO A 202 12.42 -29.26 5.03
N CYS A 203 11.22 -29.64 5.48
CA CYS A 203 10.41 -30.65 4.82
C CYS A 203 9.98 -30.15 3.43
N ASN A 204 10.36 -30.89 2.37
CA ASN A 204 10.01 -30.57 0.99
C ASN A 204 8.69 -31.26 0.61
N LEU A 205 7.63 -31.09 1.40
CA LEU A 205 6.30 -31.17 0.84
C LEU A 205 6.20 -30.04 -0.18
N LYS A 206 5.89 -30.35 -1.45
CA LYS A 206 5.82 -29.40 -2.58
C LYS A 206 5.02 -28.15 -2.21
N VAL A 207 5.69 -27.15 -1.66
CA VAL A 207 5.22 -25.78 -1.56
C VAL A 207 5.94 -25.02 -2.66
N SER A 208 5.14 -24.28 -3.41
CA SER A 208 5.51 -23.31 -4.44
C SER A 208 6.87 -22.62 -4.14
N PRO A 209 7.71 -22.36 -5.16
CA PRO A 209 9.06 -21.84 -4.95
C PRO A 209 9.03 -20.58 -4.09
N ALA A 210 9.93 -20.53 -3.10
CA ALA A 210 10.16 -19.37 -2.26
C ALA A 210 10.32 -18.11 -3.13
N PRO A 211 9.76 -16.96 -2.73
CA PRO A 211 10.04 -15.71 -3.41
C PRO A 211 11.54 -15.46 -3.38
N VAL A 212 12.09 -15.08 -4.53
CA VAL A 212 13.48 -14.65 -4.69
C VAL A 212 13.82 -13.61 -3.61
N PRO A 213 14.99 -13.71 -2.93
CA PRO A 213 15.42 -12.68 -2.00
C PRO A 213 15.46 -11.34 -2.73
N LEU A 214 14.61 -10.41 -2.32
CA LEU A 214 14.70 -9.05 -2.82
C LEU A 214 16.04 -8.45 -2.35
N PRO A 215 16.71 -7.65 -3.20
CA PRO A 215 17.96 -7.00 -2.80
C PRO A 215 17.73 -6.14 -1.55
N PRO A 216 18.77 -5.92 -0.72
CA PRO A 216 18.65 -5.12 0.49
C PRO A 216 18.05 -3.76 0.11
N VAL A 217 16.81 -3.55 0.54
CA VAL A 217 16.15 -2.26 0.39
C VAL A 217 16.95 -1.31 1.27
N ALA A 218 17.63 -0.37 0.62
CA ALA A 218 18.27 0.72 1.33
C ALA A 218 17.21 1.36 2.23
N VAL A 219 17.48 1.40 3.54
CA VAL A 219 16.75 2.23 4.49
C VAL A 219 16.98 3.67 4.05
N HIS A 220 16.12 4.12 3.16
CA HIS A 220 15.86 5.52 2.95
C HIS A 220 14.50 5.72 3.57
N GLU A 221 14.48 6.37 4.73
CA GLU A 221 13.39 7.26 5.02
C GLU A 221 13.56 8.44 4.04
N PRO A 222 12.82 8.54 2.93
CA PRO A 222 12.41 9.86 2.57
C PRO A 222 11.31 10.19 3.57
N THR A 223 11.64 11.07 4.51
CA THR A 223 10.70 12.11 4.94
C THR A 223 10.30 12.89 3.68
N THR A 224 9.57 12.26 2.76
CA THR A 224 9.08 12.91 1.56
C THR A 224 8.17 14.02 2.06
N PRO A 225 8.50 15.29 1.75
CA PRO A 225 7.66 16.39 2.16
C PRO A 225 6.27 16.13 1.60
N PHE A 226 5.28 16.40 2.43
CA PHE A 226 3.91 16.26 2.02
C PHE A 226 3.57 17.42 1.09
N GLU A 227 3.31 17.09 -0.17
CA GLU A 227 3.08 18.06 -1.24
C GLU A 227 1.67 17.95 -1.78
N THR A 228 1.03 19.11 -1.88
CA THR A 228 -0.30 19.25 -2.48
C THR A 228 -0.31 20.47 -3.37
N TYR A 229 -0.93 20.33 -4.53
CA TYR A 229 -1.04 21.40 -5.52
C TYR A 229 -2.52 21.69 -5.70
N LEU A 230 -2.91 22.92 -5.40
CA LEU A 230 -4.28 23.39 -5.55
C LEU A 230 -4.34 24.35 -6.72
N ARG A 231 -5.16 24.07 -7.72
CA ARG A 231 -5.56 25.08 -8.70
C ARG A 231 -6.58 25.98 -8.05
N VAL A 232 -6.32 27.28 -8.04
CA VAL A 232 -7.23 28.28 -7.49
C VAL A 232 -7.93 28.98 -8.64
N GLU A 233 -9.25 28.92 -8.70
CA GLU A 233 -10.08 29.61 -9.69
C GLU A 233 -10.79 30.82 -9.07
N ILE A 234 -10.50 32.00 -9.63
CA ILE A 234 -10.97 33.31 -9.22
C ILE A 234 -12.02 33.79 -10.21
N ALA A 235 -13.29 33.54 -9.87
CA ALA A 235 -14.42 34.07 -10.63
C ALA A 235 -14.48 35.61 -10.60
N ASP A 236 -14.20 36.24 -9.45
CA ASP A 236 -14.11 37.69 -9.28
C ASP A 236 -12.82 38.06 -8.54
N ARG A 237 -12.01 38.94 -9.15
CA ARG A 237 -10.75 39.44 -8.59
C ARG A 237 -10.95 40.45 -7.46
N LEU A 238 -12.09 41.12 -7.43
CA LEU A 238 -12.32 42.24 -6.53
C LEU A 238 -12.33 41.85 -5.04
N PRO A 239 -12.98 40.76 -4.59
CA PRO A 239 -13.02 40.39 -3.18
C PRO A 239 -11.63 40.13 -2.59
N LEU A 240 -10.78 39.40 -3.32
CA LEU A 240 -9.45 39.06 -2.84
C LEU A 240 -8.50 40.27 -2.89
N ALA A 241 -8.56 41.10 -3.93
CA ALA A 241 -7.82 42.36 -4.00
C ALA A 241 -8.22 43.34 -2.88
N ARG A 242 -9.52 43.47 -2.59
CA ARG A 242 -10.02 44.32 -1.49
C ARG A 242 -9.58 43.86 -0.11
N SER A 243 -9.27 42.57 0.04
CA SER A 243 -8.69 42.05 1.28
C SER A 243 -7.25 42.51 1.54
N VAL A 244 -6.57 43.04 0.51
CA VAL A 244 -5.26 43.71 0.59
C VAL A 244 -5.45 45.22 0.71
N ASN A 245 -6.24 45.81 -0.19
CA ASN A 245 -6.52 47.24 -0.21
C ASN A 245 -8.00 47.49 -0.50
N SER A 246 -8.74 47.95 0.52
CA SER A 246 -10.18 48.18 0.44
C SER A 246 -10.59 49.28 -0.54
N SER A 247 -9.67 50.16 -0.97
CA SER A 247 -9.98 51.25 -1.91
C SER A 247 -10.02 50.82 -3.38
N LEU A 248 -9.57 49.60 -3.70
CA LEU A 248 -9.52 49.10 -5.08
C LEU A 248 -10.92 48.95 -5.68
N GLN A 249 -11.07 49.41 -6.92
CA GLN A 249 -12.28 49.30 -7.71
C GLN A 249 -12.13 48.23 -8.81
N ALA A 250 -13.26 47.74 -9.33
CA ALA A 250 -13.25 46.72 -10.39
C ALA A 250 -12.48 47.19 -11.64
N ALA A 251 -12.58 48.48 -11.98
CA ALA A 251 -11.88 49.07 -13.13
C ALA A 251 -10.36 48.97 -13.01
N ASP A 252 -9.80 49.12 -11.80
CA ASP A 252 -8.36 49.01 -11.55
C ASP A 252 -7.85 47.59 -11.85
N LEU A 253 -8.70 46.58 -11.64
CA LEU A 253 -8.38 45.17 -11.79
C LEU A 253 -8.58 44.62 -13.20
N GLN A 254 -9.40 45.29 -14.03
CA GLN A 254 -9.72 44.86 -15.39
C GLN A 254 -8.50 44.83 -16.31
N ASN A 255 -7.53 45.71 -16.09
CA ASN A 255 -6.33 45.82 -16.93
C ASN A 255 -5.07 45.23 -16.27
N LEU A 256 -5.18 44.71 -15.05
CA LEU A 256 -4.06 44.07 -14.36
C LEU A 256 -3.75 42.72 -15.00
N THR A 257 -2.49 42.52 -15.40
CA THR A 257 -1.99 41.20 -15.79
C THR A 257 -2.06 40.25 -14.57
N GLN A 258 -2.12 38.95 -14.84
CA GLN A 258 -2.14 37.93 -13.78
C GLN A 258 -0.94 38.07 -12.84
N SER A 259 0.27 38.23 -13.38
CA SER A 259 1.48 38.35 -12.57
C SER A 259 1.44 39.56 -11.64
N LYS A 260 0.93 40.71 -12.12
CA LYS A 260 0.78 41.91 -11.28
C LYS A 260 -0.34 41.73 -10.24
N TYR A 261 -1.43 41.08 -10.62
CA TYR A 261 -2.51 40.76 -9.70
C TYR A 261 -2.05 39.79 -8.60
N LEU A 262 -1.33 38.72 -8.95
CA LEU A 262 -0.74 37.76 -8.00
C LEU A 262 0.24 38.46 -7.07
N ALA A 263 1.11 39.32 -7.58
CA ALA A 263 2.04 40.11 -6.76
C ALA A 263 1.29 40.99 -5.73
N LEU A 264 0.15 41.56 -6.12
CA LEU A 264 -0.71 42.35 -5.23
C LEU A 264 -1.32 41.49 -4.12
N ILE A 265 -1.88 40.32 -4.46
CA ILE A 265 -2.60 39.48 -3.48
C ILE A 265 -1.71 38.55 -2.66
N LYS A 266 -0.47 38.30 -3.10
CA LYS A 266 0.46 37.32 -2.51
C LYS A 266 0.59 37.44 -0.99
N PRO A 267 0.80 38.62 -0.38
CA PRO A 267 0.93 38.70 1.09
C PRO A 267 -0.32 38.21 1.82
N LYS A 268 -1.51 38.56 1.31
CA LYS A 268 -2.78 38.20 1.95
C LYS A 268 -3.17 36.75 1.70
N LEU A 269 -2.80 36.24 0.53
CA LEU A 269 -2.94 34.83 0.18
C LEU A 269 -2.09 33.96 1.11
N GLU A 270 -0.79 34.28 1.24
CA GLU A 270 0.12 33.58 2.15
C GLU A 270 -0.37 33.62 3.60
N GLU A 271 -0.86 34.78 4.08
CA GLU A 271 -1.43 34.91 5.43
C GLU A 271 -2.67 34.01 5.63
N LYS A 272 -3.61 34.01 4.67
CA LYS A 272 -4.85 33.21 4.77
C LYS A 272 -4.57 31.72 4.65
N VAL A 273 -3.69 31.30 3.74
CA VAL A 273 -3.26 29.91 3.59
C VAL A 273 -2.53 29.46 4.85
N ALA A 274 -1.63 30.28 5.38
CA ALA A 274 -0.92 30.00 6.62
C ALA A 274 -1.89 29.80 7.80
N ARG A 275 -2.91 30.66 7.90
CA ARG A 275 -3.97 30.54 8.90
C ARG A 275 -4.76 29.23 8.72
N ALA A 276 -5.17 28.92 7.50
CA ALA A 276 -5.92 27.69 7.19
C ALA A 276 -5.14 26.44 7.61
N ILE A 277 -3.85 26.40 7.25
CA ILE A 277 -2.95 25.28 7.55
C ILE A 277 -2.71 25.19 9.06
N ARG A 278 -2.34 26.28 9.75
CA ARG A 278 -2.09 26.27 11.21
C ARG A 278 -3.30 25.90 12.02
N GLU A 279 -4.49 26.38 11.66
CA GLU A 279 -5.69 25.97 12.39
C GLU A 279 -5.99 24.47 12.23
N GLN A 280 -5.59 23.86 11.10
CA GLN A 280 -5.86 22.46 10.80
C GLN A 280 -4.77 21.52 11.32
N LEU A 281 -3.51 21.82 11.03
CA LEU A 281 -2.33 21.01 11.39
C LEU A 281 -1.72 21.43 12.73
N GLY A 282 -2.01 22.63 13.22
CA GLY A 282 -1.28 23.24 14.34
C GLY A 282 0.02 23.89 13.88
N ASP A 283 0.76 24.44 14.84
CA ASP A 283 2.09 25.02 14.61
C ASP A 283 3.21 23.98 14.58
N ALA A 284 2.86 22.70 14.78
CA ALA A 284 3.81 21.59 14.84
C ALA A 284 4.49 21.29 13.50
N PHE A 285 3.87 21.68 12.38
CA PHE A 285 4.34 21.32 11.05
C PHE A 285 4.77 22.56 10.27
N PRO A 286 6.07 22.77 10.04
CA PRO A 286 6.54 23.83 9.16
C PRO A 286 6.01 23.58 7.74
N PHE A 287 5.54 24.63 7.08
CA PHE A 287 5.05 24.55 5.70
C PHE A 287 5.51 25.74 4.88
N GLN A 288 5.57 25.54 3.57
CA GLN A 288 5.74 26.58 2.57
C GLN A 288 4.53 26.54 1.63
N ALA A 289 3.93 27.69 1.40
CA ALA A 289 2.90 27.86 0.39
C ALA A 289 3.42 28.87 -0.64
N ALA A 290 3.39 28.51 -1.91
CA ALA A 290 3.83 29.37 -3.00
C ALA A 290 2.72 29.46 -4.05
N ALA A 291 2.38 30.69 -4.41
CA ALA A 291 1.51 30.96 -5.54
C ALA A 291 2.36 31.08 -6.81
N GLU A 292 2.01 30.30 -7.82
CA GLU A 292 2.68 30.22 -9.11
C GLU A 292 1.68 30.58 -10.21
N SER A 293 2.16 31.22 -11.28
CA SER A 293 1.32 31.50 -12.44
C SER A 293 0.81 30.20 -13.05
N ASP A 294 -0.42 30.23 -13.54
CA ASP A 294 -1.07 29.11 -14.21
C ASP A 294 -0.47 28.89 -15.61
N SER A 295 0.70 28.25 -15.67
CA SER A 295 1.42 27.98 -16.92
C SER A 295 0.63 27.10 -17.89
N ASP A 296 -0.25 26.24 -17.39
CA ASP A 296 -1.21 25.44 -18.16
C ASP A 296 -2.46 26.23 -18.61
N PHE A 297 -2.52 27.53 -18.31
CA PHE A 297 -3.54 28.47 -18.79
C PHE A 297 -2.87 29.67 -19.47
N GLY A 298 -1.63 29.49 -19.98
CA GLY A 298 -0.97 30.42 -20.90
C GLY A 298 -0.76 31.83 -20.32
N GLN A 299 -0.12 32.72 -21.09
CA GLN A 299 0.20 34.08 -20.60
C GLN A 299 -1.03 34.95 -20.28
N GLN A 300 -2.25 34.50 -20.63
CA GLN A 300 -3.48 35.29 -20.52
C GLN A 300 -4.44 34.81 -19.43
N SER A 301 -4.11 33.79 -18.62
CA SER A 301 -5.01 33.37 -17.54
C SER A 301 -5.25 34.52 -16.57
N ARG A 302 -6.44 35.11 -16.63
CA ARG A 302 -6.82 36.15 -15.68
C ARG A 302 -7.48 35.58 -14.43
N HIS A 303 -7.86 34.31 -14.46
CA HIS A 303 -8.87 33.76 -13.56
C HIS A 303 -8.39 32.56 -12.76
N SER A 304 -7.13 32.14 -12.87
CA SER A 304 -6.63 31.03 -12.08
C SER A 304 -5.17 31.19 -11.68
N PHE A 305 -4.67 30.37 -10.76
CA PHE A 305 -3.24 30.24 -10.44
C PHE A 305 -2.99 28.93 -9.66
N TRP A 306 -1.74 28.46 -9.63
CA TRP A 306 -1.35 27.30 -8.82
C TRP A 306 -0.96 27.74 -7.42
N LEU A 307 -1.43 27.00 -6.41
CA LEU A 307 -1.00 27.12 -5.04
C LEU A 307 -0.33 25.80 -4.63
N GLY A 308 1.00 25.78 -4.70
CA GLY A 308 1.82 24.68 -4.18
C GLY A 308 1.95 24.81 -2.67
N ILE A 309 1.54 23.78 -1.92
CA ILE A 309 1.70 23.70 -0.47
C ILE A 309 2.59 22.50 -0.16
N ARG A 310 3.66 22.76 0.57
CA ARG A 310 4.65 21.78 0.99
C ARG A 310 4.76 21.80 2.50
N VAL A 311 4.48 20.68 3.15
CA VAL A 311 4.64 20.51 4.60
C VAL A 311 5.91 19.71 4.85
N PHE A 312 6.82 20.29 5.63
CA PHE A 312 8.11 19.71 6.00
C PHE A 312 8.03 19.03 7.36
N ASN A 313 8.98 18.12 7.62
CA ASN A 313 9.14 17.44 8.90
C ASN A 313 7.82 16.86 9.43
N PHE A 314 7.08 16.18 8.56
CA PHE A 314 5.79 15.61 8.90
C PHE A 314 5.95 14.48 9.93
N GLU A 315 5.68 14.79 11.19
CA GLU A 315 5.54 13.82 12.27
C GLU A 315 4.16 13.13 12.24
N GLU A 316 4.14 11.88 11.76
CA GLU A 316 2.92 11.09 11.54
C GLU A 316 2.07 10.95 12.80
N MET A 317 2.68 10.73 13.96
CA MET A 317 1.98 10.56 15.23
C MET A 317 1.30 11.85 15.72
N ALA A 318 1.96 13.00 15.57
CA ALA A 318 1.35 14.29 15.90
C ALA A 318 0.15 14.57 14.98
N ALA A 319 0.22 14.19 13.71
CA ALA A 319 -0.88 14.34 12.76
C ALA A 319 -2.05 13.42 13.11
N LEU A 320 -1.78 12.17 13.49
CA LEU A 320 -2.78 11.21 13.93
C LEU A 320 -3.51 11.69 15.19
N ARG A 321 -2.79 12.21 16.19
CA ARG A 321 -3.39 12.80 17.40
C ARG A 321 -4.37 13.91 17.05
N LYS A 322 -4.01 14.77 16.09
CA LYS A 322 -4.85 15.89 15.66
C LYS A 322 -6.11 15.44 14.91
N VAL A 323 -6.00 14.45 14.04
CA VAL A 323 -7.09 14.04 13.13
C VAL A 323 -8.02 13.01 13.76
N ARG A 324 -7.47 12.05 14.51
CA ARG A 324 -8.19 10.90 15.07
C ARG A 324 -8.24 10.88 16.60
N GLY A 325 -7.54 11.79 17.26
CA GLY A 325 -7.50 11.92 18.72
C GLY A 325 -6.36 11.12 19.38
N GLU A 326 -6.09 11.43 20.65
CA GLU A 326 -5.01 10.81 21.44
C GLU A 326 -5.17 9.30 21.60
N THR A 327 -6.40 8.81 21.79
CA THR A 327 -6.65 7.37 21.97
C THR A 327 -6.20 6.57 20.74
N PHE A 328 -6.53 7.04 19.54
CA PHE A 328 -6.15 6.37 18.30
C PHE A 328 -4.63 6.39 18.11
N ALA A 329 -4.01 7.56 18.30
CA ALA A 329 -2.56 7.67 18.22
C ALA A 329 -1.85 6.80 19.26
N GLY A 330 -2.36 6.72 20.49
CA GLY A 330 -1.83 5.82 21.52
C GLY A 330 -1.90 4.35 21.12
N ASN A 331 -2.98 3.92 20.45
CA ASN A 331 -3.11 2.55 19.93
C ASN A 331 -2.10 2.27 18.81
N VAL A 332 -1.88 3.23 17.91
CA VAL A 332 -0.86 3.13 16.85
C VAL A 332 0.54 3.03 17.45
N GLN A 333 0.87 3.87 18.44
CA GLN A 333 2.16 3.81 19.13
C GLN A 333 2.34 2.44 19.78
N ARG A 334 1.32 1.96 20.50
CA ARG A 334 1.35 0.64 21.12
C ARG A 334 1.57 -0.49 20.10
N LEU A 335 1.00 -0.38 18.89
CA LEU A 335 1.24 -1.35 17.83
C LEU A 335 2.72 -1.38 17.40
N PHE A 336 3.33 -0.21 17.17
CA PHE A 336 4.76 -0.12 16.86
C PHE A 336 5.64 -0.63 18.02
N ASP A 337 5.31 -0.28 19.27
CA ASP A 337 6.04 -0.77 20.44
C ASP A 337 5.98 -2.32 20.56
N LEU A 338 4.86 -2.93 20.15
CA LEU A 338 4.70 -4.38 20.10
C LEU A 338 5.57 -5.00 18.99
N LEU A 339 5.64 -4.39 17.80
CA LEU A 339 6.51 -4.84 16.72
C LEU A 339 7.98 -4.74 17.10
N ASP A 340 8.39 -3.66 17.77
CA ASP A 340 9.74 -3.50 18.32
C ASP A 340 10.03 -4.54 19.40
N SER A 341 9.04 -4.88 20.24
CA SER A 341 9.19 -5.95 21.23
C SER A 341 9.43 -7.30 20.54
N LEU A 342 8.70 -7.63 19.47
CA LEU A 342 8.92 -8.84 18.68
C LEU A 342 10.31 -8.86 18.01
N ARG A 343 10.73 -7.71 17.44
CA ARG A 343 12.07 -7.52 16.87
C ARG A 343 13.16 -7.77 17.91
N SER A 344 12.99 -7.24 19.11
CA SER A 344 13.94 -7.44 20.24
C SER A 344 13.99 -8.89 20.72
N CYS A 345 12.92 -9.66 20.51
CA CYS A 345 12.87 -11.10 20.77
C CYS A 345 13.55 -11.94 19.67
N GLY A 346 14.00 -11.30 18.59
CA GLY A 346 14.72 -11.94 17.49
C GLY A 346 13.84 -12.37 16.31
N VAL A 347 12.58 -11.93 16.25
CA VAL A 347 11.71 -12.18 15.09
C VAL A 347 12.21 -11.35 13.90
N PRO A 348 12.63 -11.97 12.79
CA PRO A 348 13.20 -11.27 11.65
C PRO A 348 12.13 -10.66 10.72
N GLU A 349 12.56 -9.76 9.84
CA GLU A 349 11.79 -9.27 8.68
C GLU A 349 10.47 -8.55 9.00
N LEU A 350 10.36 -7.88 10.15
CA LEU A 350 9.16 -7.12 10.51
C LEU A 350 9.00 -5.80 9.75
N ASP A 351 9.99 -5.37 8.95
CA ASP A 351 9.98 -4.07 8.27
C ASP A 351 8.84 -3.94 7.24
N GLY A 352 8.45 -5.05 6.58
CA GLY A 352 7.30 -5.04 5.66
C GLY A 352 5.96 -4.80 6.37
N ALA A 353 5.84 -5.23 7.63
CA ALA A 353 4.68 -4.93 8.47
C ALA A 353 4.67 -3.45 8.86
N ASP A 354 5.81 -2.90 9.26
CA ASP A 354 5.98 -1.47 9.54
C ASP A 354 5.59 -0.61 8.32
N GLU A 355 6.11 -0.94 7.13
CA GLU A 355 5.78 -0.24 5.89
C GLU A 355 4.28 -0.29 5.56
N THR A 356 3.66 -1.45 5.75
CA THR A 356 2.21 -1.62 5.51
C THR A 356 1.40 -0.74 6.47
N ILE A 357 1.77 -0.72 7.75
CA ILE A 357 1.12 0.11 8.76
C ILE A 357 1.31 1.59 8.41
N HIS A 358 2.54 2.04 8.16
CA HIS A 358 2.82 3.42 7.75
C HIS A 358 2.07 3.81 6.48
N SER A 359 2.00 2.94 5.47
CA SER A 359 1.27 3.23 4.24
C SER A 359 -0.23 3.41 4.50
N SER A 360 -0.85 2.52 5.26
CA SER A 360 -2.27 2.60 5.63
C SER A 360 -2.59 3.83 6.47
N LEU A 361 -1.70 4.17 7.43
CA LEU A 361 -1.82 5.36 8.27
C LEU A 361 -1.57 6.67 7.50
N ARG A 362 -0.72 6.67 6.48
CA ARG A 362 -0.54 7.83 5.61
C ARG A 362 -1.77 8.05 4.73
N HIS A 363 -2.34 7.02 4.13
CA HIS A 363 -3.42 7.20 3.15
C HIS A 363 -4.70 7.82 3.72
N GLY A 364 -5.14 7.43 4.92
CA GLY A 364 -6.41 7.91 5.49
C GLY A 364 -6.32 9.33 6.09
N PRO A 365 -5.57 9.49 7.18
CA PRO A 365 -5.27 10.78 7.82
C PRO A 365 -4.78 11.87 6.87
N LEU A 366 -3.86 11.60 5.94
CA LEU A 366 -3.38 12.63 5.00
C LEU A 366 -4.50 13.09 4.06
N ARG A 367 -5.36 12.17 3.59
CA ARG A 367 -6.52 12.53 2.78
C ARG A 367 -7.51 13.40 3.57
N ALA A 368 -7.73 13.10 4.85
CA ALA A 368 -8.58 13.90 5.72
C ALA A 368 -7.99 15.30 5.97
N LEU A 369 -6.66 15.39 6.13
CA LEU A 369 -5.95 16.66 6.22
C LEU A 369 -6.04 17.47 4.91
N HIS A 370 -5.90 16.80 3.76
CA HIS A 370 -6.10 17.39 2.43
C HIS A 370 -7.46 18.05 2.28
N ALA A 371 -8.51 17.26 2.46
CA ALA A 371 -9.88 17.76 2.37
C ALA A 371 -10.13 18.91 3.36
N GLY A 372 -9.53 18.83 4.56
CA GLY A 372 -9.65 19.85 5.60
C GLY A 372 -9.04 21.20 5.20
N PHE A 373 -7.79 21.24 4.75
CA PHE A 373 -7.19 22.52 4.32
C PHE A 373 -7.83 23.03 3.04
N GLU A 374 -8.20 22.15 2.09
CA GLU A 374 -8.82 22.58 0.83
C GLU A 374 -10.11 23.33 1.13
N GLN A 375 -10.98 22.74 1.96
CA GLN A 375 -12.23 23.37 2.35
C GLN A 375 -12.00 24.69 3.09
N LYS A 376 -11.00 24.77 3.97
CA LYS A 376 -10.68 26.02 4.69
C LYS A 376 -10.15 27.10 3.77
N ILE A 377 -9.24 26.77 2.85
CA ILE A 377 -8.69 27.70 1.86
C ILE A 377 -9.81 28.20 0.95
N ARG A 378 -10.69 27.29 0.47
CA ARG A 378 -11.89 27.61 -0.32
C ARG A 378 -12.74 28.66 0.40
N ASN A 379 -13.07 28.42 1.66
CA ASN A 379 -13.89 29.31 2.47
C ASN A 379 -13.22 30.66 2.75
N LEU A 380 -11.91 30.68 3.07
CA LEU A 380 -11.18 31.91 3.42
C LEU A 380 -10.91 32.81 2.21
N LEU A 381 -10.71 32.21 1.04
CA LEU A 381 -10.43 32.93 -0.19
C LEU A 381 -11.70 33.26 -0.97
N GLY A 382 -12.79 32.50 -0.79
CA GLY A 382 -14.03 32.68 -1.57
C GLY A 382 -13.83 32.31 -3.05
N VAL A 383 -13.06 31.26 -3.29
CA VAL A 383 -12.60 30.81 -4.62
C VAL A 383 -12.98 29.36 -4.85
N GLU A 384 -13.01 28.93 -6.11
CA GLU A 384 -13.09 27.51 -6.43
C GLU A 384 -11.68 26.89 -6.36
N LEU A 385 -11.61 25.64 -5.91
CA LEU A 385 -10.35 24.91 -5.76
C LEU A 385 -10.47 23.55 -6.41
N GLN A 386 -9.44 23.17 -7.16
CA GLN A 386 -9.24 21.83 -7.69
C GLN A 386 -7.91 21.28 -7.16
N ALA A 387 -7.97 20.23 -6.33
CA ALA A 387 -6.78 19.55 -5.83
C ALA A 387 -6.23 18.57 -6.87
N VAL A 388 -4.92 18.58 -7.07
CA VAL A 388 -4.20 17.63 -7.93
C VAL A 388 -2.97 17.06 -7.21
N SER A 389 -2.57 15.85 -7.58
CA SER A 389 -1.34 15.25 -7.06
C SER A 389 -0.10 15.90 -7.65
N ALA A 390 1.05 15.76 -6.98
CA ALA A 390 2.35 16.23 -7.49
C ALA A 390 2.68 15.65 -8.88
N ALA A 391 2.34 14.38 -9.11
CA ALA A 391 2.55 13.72 -10.40
C ALA A 391 1.71 14.36 -11.52
N ILE A 392 0.43 14.61 -11.25
CA ILE A 392 -0.47 15.28 -12.20
C ILE A 392 0.02 16.71 -12.47
N HIS A 393 0.35 17.47 -11.43
CA HIS A 393 0.90 18.82 -11.58
C HIS A 393 2.16 18.81 -12.46
N GLY A 394 3.11 17.92 -12.19
CA GLY A 394 4.34 17.79 -12.98
C GLY A 394 4.08 17.44 -14.45
N ASN A 395 3.08 16.60 -14.74
CA ASN A 395 2.68 16.29 -16.11
C ASN A 395 2.00 17.49 -16.81
N LEU A 396 1.12 18.21 -16.11
CA LEU A 396 0.48 19.42 -16.65
C LEU A 396 1.52 20.50 -16.98
N GLN A 397 2.54 20.67 -16.14
CA GLN A 397 3.66 21.60 -16.38
C GLN A 397 4.47 21.23 -17.63
N LYS A 398 4.66 19.93 -17.91
CA LYS A 398 5.33 19.48 -19.16
C LYS A 398 4.49 19.78 -20.38
N LEU A 399 3.19 19.48 -20.32
CA LEU A 399 2.24 19.75 -21.41
C LEU A 399 2.18 21.24 -21.79
N ALA A 400 2.52 22.15 -20.86
CA ALA A 400 2.54 23.59 -21.14
C ALA A 400 3.52 23.98 -22.26
N THR A 401 4.55 23.17 -22.47
CA THR A 401 5.50 23.36 -23.57
C THR A 401 4.99 22.86 -24.92
N GLU A 402 3.97 22.01 -24.94
CA GLU A 402 3.50 21.32 -26.15
C GLU A 402 2.33 22.04 -26.85
N GLY A 403 1.61 22.91 -26.14
CA GLY A 403 0.46 23.62 -26.70
C GLY A 403 -0.47 24.22 -25.65
N VAL A 404 -1.67 24.61 -26.08
CA VAL A 404 -2.70 25.24 -25.25
C VAL A 404 -4.07 24.60 -25.45
N CYS A 405 -4.84 24.49 -24.37
CA CYS A 405 -6.22 24.01 -24.41
C CYS A 405 -7.19 25.17 -24.61
N CYS A 406 -8.03 25.11 -25.63
CA CYS A 406 -8.88 26.22 -26.06
C CYS A 406 -10.33 25.75 -26.27
N ARG A 407 -11.33 26.62 -26.05
CA ARG A 407 -12.75 26.32 -26.24
C ARG A 407 -13.42 27.33 -27.15
N SER A 408 -14.34 26.87 -27.98
CA SER A 408 -15.12 27.72 -28.88
C SER A 408 -16.09 28.63 -28.14
N GLU A 409 -16.17 29.91 -28.55
CA GLU A 409 -17.18 30.83 -28.04
C GLU A 409 -18.56 30.55 -28.68
N ARG A 410 -19.62 30.72 -27.88
CA ARG A 410 -21.01 30.58 -28.30
C ARG A 410 -21.43 31.75 -29.22
N ARG A 411 -21.06 31.72 -30.50
CA ARG A 411 -21.65 32.60 -31.52
C ARG A 411 -22.66 31.83 -32.36
N SER A 412 -23.93 32.03 -32.03
CA SER A 412 -25.09 31.57 -32.78
C SER A 412 -25.08 32.13 -34.21
N ARG A 413 -24.62 31.32 -35.17
CA ARG A 413 -25.20 31.06 -36.50
C ARG A 413 -24.16 30.33 -37.37
N GLY A 414 -24.33 29.01 -37.50
CA GLY A 414 -23.62 28.18 -38.47
C GLY A 414 -22.84 27.01 -37.85
N GLY A 415 -23.40 25.80 -37.94
CA GLY A 415 -22.68 24.52 -38.00
C GLY A 415 -21.88 24.00 -36.80
N VAL A 416 -21.45 24.84 -35.86
CA VAL A 416 -20.57 24.42 -34.75
C VAL A 416 -21.38 24.19 -33.47
N LYS A 417 -21.13 23.08 -32.76
CA LYS A 417 -21.67 22.92 -31.41
C LYS A 417 -20.96 23.94 -30.51
N PRO A 418 -21.68 24.86 -29.85
CA PRO A 418 -21.05 25.72 -28.85
C PRO A 418 -20.44 24.86 -27.73
N ASP A 419 -19.34 25.33 -27.13
CA ASP A 419 -18.62 24.68 -26.03
C ASP A 419 -17.72 23.49 -26.39
N GLU A 420 -17.27 23.39 -27.64
CA GLU A 420 -16.26 22.39 -28.03
C GLU A 420 -14.84 22.81 -27.62
N VAL A 421 -14.06 21.85 -27.14
CA VAL A 421 -12.69 22.04 -26.61
C VAL A 421 -11.68 21.47 -27.60
N PHE A 422 -10.59 22.19 -27.85
CA PHE A 422 -9.54 21.90 -28.82
C PHE A 422 -8.16 22.01 -28.17
N TRP A 423 -7.24 21.14 -28.55
CA TRP A 423 -5.83 21.29 -28.21
C TRP A 423 -5.09 21.91 -29.39
N VAL A 424 -4.51 23.09 -29.18
CA VAL A 424 -3.76 23.84 -30.20
C VAL A 424 -2.27 23.68 -29.91
N THR A 425 -1.49 23.16 -30.85
CA THR A 425 -0.05 22.95 -30.62
C THR A 425 0.71 24.27 -30.49
N ALA A 426 1.85 24.20 -29.81
CA ALA A 426 2.83 25.29 -29.68
C ALA A 426 3.09 25.99 -31.03
N GLU A 427 3.39 25.17 -32.05
CA GLU A 427 3.78 25.58 -33.40
C GLU A 427 2.81 26.56 -34.08
N VAL A 428 1.52 26.50 -33.76
CA VAL A 428 0.48 27.34 -34.36
C VAL A 428 -0.22 28.26 -33.35
N SER A 429 0.24 28.24 -32.09
CA SER A 429 -0.22 29.14 -31.02
C SER A 429 0.82 30.20 -30.63
N ASP A 430 2.00 30.15 -31.25
CA ASP A 430 3.02 31.20 -31.15
C ASP A 430 2.56 32.46 -31.91
N GLY A 431 2.26 33.51 -31.14
CA GLY A 431 2.14 34.86 -31.68
C GLY A 431 3.50 35.41 -32.07
N ASP A 432 3.53 36.25 -33.12
CA ASP A 432 4.72 36.90 -33.67
C ASP A 432 5.76 37.31 -32.60
N THR A 433 6.92 36.64 -32.66
CA THR A 433 8.24 37.05 -32.15
C THR A 433 8.31 37.60 -30.71
N ASP A 434 8.62 36.75 -29.72
CA ASP A 434 9.74 36.91 -28.74
C ASP A 434 9.61 36.15 -27.41
N SER A 435 8.54 35.40 -27.12
CA SER A 435 8.38 34.81 -25.77
C SER A 435 8.48 33.30 -25.74
N THR A 436 9.34 32.79 -24.86
CA THR A 436 9.68 31.39 -24.58
C THR A 436 8.53 30.46 -24.15
N HIS A 437 7.25 30.88 -24.25
CA HIS A 437 6.08 30.13 -23.80
C HIS A 437 4.83 30.46 -24.65
N ASN A 438 4.25 29.42 -25.28
CA ASN A 438 2.99 29.41 -26.06
C ASN A 438 1.83 30.05 -25.28
N GLY A 439 0.87 30.74 -25.93
CA GLY A 439 -0.14 31.41 -25.10
C GLY A 439 -1.34 32.11 -25.72
N TYR A 440 -1.59 32.01 -27.03
CA TYR A 440 -2.81 32.57 -27.62
C TYR A 440 -3.72 31.47 -28.18
N CYS A 441 -5.03 31.58 -27.94
CA CYS A 441 -6.02 30.73 -28.59
C CYS A 441 -6.40 31.37 -29.94
N PRO A 442 -5.92 30.82 -31.07
CA PRO A 442 -6.20 31.40 -32.37
C PRO A 442 -7.65 31.20 -32.78
N SER A 443 -8.09 31.97 -33.78
CA SER A 443 -9.33 31.63 -34.49
C SER A 443 -9.09 30.40 -35.35
N ILE A 444 -9.99 29.42 -35.34
CA ILE A 444 -9.84 28.18 -36.11
C ILE A 444 -10.98 28.01 -37.12
N LEU A 445 -10.67 27.36 -38.25
CA LEU A 445 -11.64 26.94 -39.25
C LEU A 445 -12.08 25.50 -38.95
N VAL A 446 -13.25 25.34 -38.34
CA VAL A 446 -13.74 24.01 -37.90
C VAL A 446 -14.48 23.23 -38.99
N THR A 447 -14.68 23.82 -40.17
CA THR A 447 -15.31 23.14 -41.31
C THR A 447 -14.38 22.13 -41.99
N LEU A 448 -13.09 22.12 -41.63
CA LEU A 448 -12.09 21.17 -42.12
C LEU A 448 -11.86 20.06 -41.09
N ASN A 449 -11.50 18.88 -41.57
CA ASN A 449 -11.12 17.73 -40.74
C ASN A 449 -9.74 17.22 -41.22
N PRO A 450 -8.64 17.46 -40.46
CA PRO A 450 -8.60 18.09 -39.14
C PRO A 450 -8.83 19.61 -39.15
N PRO A 451 -9.28 20.21 -38.02
CA PRO A 451 -9.39 21.66 -37.87
C PRO A 451 -8.01 22.34 -37.92
N CYS A 452 -7.95 23.56 -38.47
CA CYS A 452 -6.71 24.35 -38.61
C CYS A 452 -6.93 25.82 -38.21
N VAL A 453 -5.83 26.52 -37.91
CA VAL A 453 -5.82 27.95 -37.57
C VAL A 453 -6.20 28.77 -38.80
N SER A 454 -7.16 29.69 -38.68
CA SER A 454 -7.63 30.52 -39.78
C SER A 454 -6.75 31.75 -39.98
N GLU A 455 -6.36 32.02 -41.22
CA GLU A 455 -5.89 33.35 -41.62
C GLU A 455 -6.96 34.45 -41.37
N PRO A 456 -6.55 35.72 -41.11
CA PRO A 456 -7.45 36.83 -40.78
C PRO A 456 -8.50 37.18 -41.85
N SER A 457 -8.34 36.66 -43.07
CA SER A 457 -9.15 36.95 -44.25
C SER A 457 -10.41 36.08 -44.35
N SER A 458 -10.46 34.94 -43.64
CA SER A 458 -11.56 33.97 -43.76
C SER A 458 -12.73 34.31 -42.84
N ARG A 459 -13.96 34.33 -43.37
CA ARG A 459 -15.18 34.73 -42.61
C ARG A 459 -16.21 33.62 -42.40
N VAL A 460 -16.10 32.50 -43.12
CA VAL A 460 -17.10 31.41 -43.08
C VAL A 460 -16.50 30.24 -42.33
N GLY A 461 -17.19 29.76 -41.28
CA GLY A 461 -16.73 28.61 -40.48
C GLY A 461 -15.63 28.90 -39.45
N VAL A 462 -15.24 30.17 -39.29
CA VAL A 462 -14.21 30.61 -38.34
C VAL A 462 -14.80 30.79 -36.96
N VAL A 463 -14.16 30.19 -35.96
CA VAL A 463 -14.57 30.21 -34.56
C VAL A 463 -13.47 30.85 -33.72
N ALA A 464 -13.83 31.87 -32.95
CA ALA A 464 -12.95 32.43 -31.93
C ALA A 464 -12.84 31.46 -30.76
N LEU A 465 -11.61 31.21 -30.33
CA LEU A 465 -11.33 30.32 -29.22
C LEU A 465 -10.88 31.10 -27.98
N HIS A 466 -11.16 30.54 -26.81
CA HIS A 466 -10.79 31.07 -25.51
C HIS A 466 -10.05 30.02 -24.70
N HIS A 467 -9.07 30.45 -23.91
CA HIS A 467 -8.25 29.52 -23.16
C HIS A 467 -9.03 28.78 -22.06
N ARG A 468 -8.74 27.50 -21.87
CA ARG A 468 -9.29 26.61 -20.85
C ARG A 468 -8.19 25.84 -20.11
N PRO A 469 -8.48 25.32 -18.91
CA PRO A 469 -7.63 24.36 -18.21
C PRO A 469 -7.28 23.15 -19.09
N TYR A 470 -6.03 22.68 -19.03
CA TYR A 470 -5.62 21.45 -19.72
C TYR A 470 -6.41 20.23 -19.26
N THR A 471 -6.94 20.26 -18.03
CA THR A 471 -7.83 19.22 -17.50
C THR A 471 -9.10 19.02 -18.33
N GLU A 472 -9.44 19.93 -19.23
CA GLU A 472 -10.54 19.76 -20.20
C GLU A 472 -10.11 19.10 -21.51
N CYS A 473 -8.83 19.21 -21.88
CA CYS A 473 -8.27 18.60 -23.09
C CYS A 473 -7.67 17.20 -22.87
N PHE A 474 -7.47 16.80 -21.62
CA PHE A 474 -6.81 15.55 -21.26
C PHE A 474 -7.58 14.77 -20.20
N ASN A 475 -7.48 13.46 -20.26
CA ASN A 475 -8.05 12.57 -19.25
C ASN A 475 -7.19 12.57 -17.97
N MET A 476 -7.69 13.20 -16.90
CA MET A 476 -7.01 13.29 -15.60
C MET A 476 -6.74 11.93 -14.95
N ALA A 477 -7.55 10.91 -15.23
CA ALA A 477 -7.31 9.56 -14.71
C ALA A 477 -6.09 8.91 -15.35
N ALA A 478 -5.77 9.26 -16.61
CA ALA A 478 -4.59 8.78 -17.32
C ALA A 478 -3.29 9.51 -16.88
N LEU A 479 -3.40 10.67 -16.24
CA LEU A 479 -2.28 11.52 -15.80
C LEU A 479 -1.59 11.04 -14.52
N GLN A 480 -2.09 9.99 -13.86
CA GLN A 480 -1.50 9.45 -12.62
C GLN A 480 -0.25 8.59 -12.86
N ASP A 481 -0.10 7.99 -14.06
CA ASP A 481 1.02 7.14 -14.42
C ASP A 481 2.03 7.92 -15.27
N PHE A 482 3.16 8.29 -14.68
CA PHE A 482 4.24 9.02 -15.35
C PHE A 482 4.91 8.24 -16.49
N ARG A 483 4.60 6.95 -16.66
CA ARG A 483 5.14 6.10 -17.73
C ARG A 483 4.23 6.04 -18.96
N LYS A 484 2.98 6.52 -18.85
CA LYS A 484 2.02 6.49 -19.95
C LYS A 484 1.93 7.85 -20.61
N ALA A 485 1.84 7.85 -21.95
CA ALA A 485 1.52 9.06 -22.69
C ALA A 485 0.15 9.57 -22.26
N VAL A 486 0.03 10.87 -22.02
CA VAL A 486 -1.22 11.49 -21.59
C VAL A 486 -2.26 11.35 -22.70
N GLU A 487 -3.38 10.71 -22.40
CA GLU A 487 -4.47 10.56 -23.35
C GLU A 487 -5.19 11.90 -23.55
N ARG A 488 -5.02 12.47 -24.74
CA ARG A 488 -5.72 13.68 -25.19
C ARG A 488 -7.15 13.33 -25.60
N THR A 489 -8.12 14.02 -25.02
CA THR A 489 -9.55 13.85 -25.32
C THR A 489 -10.06 14.90 -26.31
N ALA A 490 -9.38 16.03 -26.44
CA ALA A 490 -9.73 17.09 -27.39
C ALA A 490 -9.17 16.86 -28.81
N PRO A 491 -9.87 17.31 -29.87
CA PRO A 491 -9.34 17.38 -31.23
C PRO A 491 -8.07 18.24 -31.31
N LEU A 492 -7.15 17.84 -32.20
CA LEU A 492 -5.86 18.51 -32.41
C LEU A 492 -5.95 19.58 -33.51
N VAL A 493 -5.43 20.76 -33.22
CA VAL A 493 -5.15 21.83 -34.19
C VAL A 493 -3.64 22.00 -34.24
N SER A 494 -3.02 21.68 -35.38
CA SER A 494 -1.55 21.68 -35.54
C SER A 494 -1.07 22.36 -36.81
N THR A 495 -1.99 22.88 -37.63
CA THR A 495 -1.65 23.51 -38.91
C THR A 495 -2.43 24.81 -39.07
N THR A 496 -1.88 25.71 -39.90
CA THR A 496 -2.57 26.88 -40.42
C THR A 496 -3.29 26.53 -41.72
N CYS A 497 -4.50 27.05 -41.89
CA CYS A 497 -5.15 27.27 -43.16
C CYS A 497 -4.98 28.75 -43.55
#